data_AF-A0A1C6YD38-F1
#
_entry.id   AF-A0A1C6YD38-F1
#
_cell.length_a   1.000
_cell.length_b   1.000
_cell.length_c   1.000
_cell.angle_alpha   90.00
_cell.angle_beta   90.00
_cell.angle_gamma   90.00
#
_symmetry.space_group_name_H-M   'P 1'
#
loop_
_entity.id
_entity.type
_entity.pdbx_description
1 polymer ?
#
loop_
_entity_poly.entity_id
_entity_poly.type
_entity_poly.pdbx_seq_one_letter_code
_entity_poly.pdbx_strand_id
1 'polypeptide(L)'
;MASELHELSYWEKIYTNEKDNYKELNIELEEWFEENCDKIINWVDNKFKENKSISILDIGSGNGLFLHKLYKKGFINLYGFDFSKTAIDLARSFFDDNNMNNIYVQVLDICNIRTELNSADSKLTRTYDLLNDKGTFDIFFMNNKQTEYFQQVSFFFKVNTLFSITSCNCCKEELLEIVNSFNQNSSKIQLSVIDEILYETITFGENEMKNKNKLHKPNDICEKEYGQFFYKYTKMFKLIIKLLLGFSLITSAFVDTKYVDKNRLSYSLTNSSSFYRSKPYSNILTRIKNYAYKAIYKTKLLTYVNDINNLNLGKEKNEFYLIALPLSDKFNPFSGTFCHDNIQYSDKASLPIFIYDILLSKHIEVPWNFVIEKVDIKKKEIYDKITMPEITMPNNYKNINKLDRIFINVLDFKAKKNFLFLPNYIMKSLQLNCFDVVRLKFVKLETATSVILQPHDKKFFQLDEPKKILEEKLRYYSCLTKNSTICIFHNNFDYYFDVVKIDSEKKKDVEVASIQDADVIFDFVKEKYP
;
A
#
# COMPACT_ATOMS: atom_id res chain seq x y z
N MET A 1 -13.79 8.07 -13.76
CA MET A 1 -14.54 8.71 -12.65
C MET A 1 -13.62 9.72 -12.03
N ALA A 2 -14.11 10.94 -11.78
CA ALA A 2 -13.36 11.94 -11.02
C ALA A 2 -13.09 11.39 -9.61
N SER A 3 -11.93 11.69 -9.04
CA SER A 3 -11.55 11.28 -7.69
C SER A 3 -12.45 11.97 -6.66
N GLU A 4 -13.19 11.23 -5.82
CA GLU A 4 -14.05 11.78 -4.74
C GLU A 4 -13.27 12.51 -3.63
N LEU A 5 -11.93 12.53 -3.68
CA LEU A 5 -11.04 13.14 -2.68
C LEU A 5 -11.25 14.65 -2.46
N HIS A 6 -11.98 15.32 -3.37
CA HIS A 6 -12.32 16.74 -3.25
C HIS A 6 -13.64 16.98 -2.48
N GLU A 7 -14.42 15.93 -2.20
CA GLU A 7 -15.72 16.06 -1.56
C GLU A 7 -15.62 16.04 -0.03
N LEU A 8 -16.26 16.99 0.64
CA LEU A 8 -16.35 17.03 2.11
C LEU A 8 -17.01 15.77 2.68
N SER A 9 -18.03 15.24 1.99
CA SER A 9 -18.74 14.00 2.35
C SER A 9 -17.82 12.79 2.49
N TYR A 10 -16.82 12.68 1.61
CA TYR A 10 -15.85 11.59 1.62
C TYR A 10 -15.01 11.62 2.92
N TRP A 11 -14.47 12.79 3.26
CA TRP A 11 -13.62 12.96 4.43
C TRP A 11 -14.40 12.94 5.74
N GLU A 12 -15.61 13.51 5.79
CA GLU A 12 -16.48 13.41 6.96
C GLU A 12 -16.79 11.96 7.32
N LYS A 13 -17.05 11.10 6.33
CA LYS A 13 -17.27 9.66 6.56
C LYS A 13 -16.03 8.98 7.14
N ILE A 14 -14.84 9.30 6.65
CA ILE A 14 -13.58 8.76 7.15
C ILE A 14 -13.37 9.18 8.61
N TYR A 15 -13.44 10.48 8.90
CA TYR A 15 -13.16 10.99 10.24
C TYR A 15 -14.26 10.64 11.25
N THR A 16 -15.49 10.42 10.81
CA THR A 16 -16.56 9.90 11.68
C THR A 16 -16.19 8.50 12.16
N ASN A 17 -15.85 7.60 11.23
CA ASN A 17 -15.43 6.25 11.59
C ASN A 17 -14.17 6.26 12.49
N GLU A 18 -13.20 7.12 12.19
CA GLU A 18 -11.98 7.23 13.01
C GLU A 18 -12.27 7.78 14.42
N LYS A 19 -13.16 8.76 14.53
CA LYS A 19 -13.60 9.30 15.82
C LYS A 19 -14.35 8.29 16.66
N ASP A 20 -15.22 7.49 16.05
CA ASP A 20 -15.95 6.42 16.74
C ASP A 20 -14.97 5.34 17.23
N ASN A 21 -14.00 4.94 16.38
CA ASN A 21 -12.93 4.02 16.76
C ASN A 21 -12.08 4.54 17.93
N TYR A 22 -11.73 5.83 17.92
CA TYR A 22 -10.94 6.44 18.98
C TYR A 22 -11.72 6.50 20.30
N LYS A 23 -12.97 6.97 20.28
CA LYS A 23 -13.78 7.19 21.49
C LYS A 23 -14.34 5.91 22.10
N GLU A 24 -14.81 4.97 21.29
CA GLU A 24 -15.49 3.77 21.78
C GLU A 24 -14.52 2.59 22.00
N LEU A 25 -13.45 2.52 21.21
CA LEU A 25 -12.57 1.36 21.15
C LEU A 25 -11.12 1.66 21.58
N ASN A 26 -10.80 2.93 21.89
CA ASN A 26 -9.45 3.39 22.27
C ASN A 26 -8.37 2.98 21.23
N ILE A 27 -8.75 2.98 19.95
CA ILE A 27 -7.84 2.68 18.84
C ILE A 27 -7.02 3.94 18.54
N GLU A 28 -5.69 3.79 18.39
CA GLU A 28 -4.80 4.90 18.03
C GLU A 28 -5.17 5.50 16.66
N LEU A 29 -5.06 6.81 16.53
CA LEU A 29 -5.31 7.53 15.27
C LEU A 29 -4.33 7.09 14.16
N GLU A 30 -4.76 7.15 12.90
CA GLU A 30 -3.95 6.75 11.75
C GLU A 30 -3.41 7.98 11.00
N GLU A 31 -2.10 8.00 10.70
CA GLU A 31 -1.48 9.02 9.85
C GLU A 31 -1.46 8.55 8.40
N TRP A 32 -2.22 9.20 7.53
CA TRP A 32 -2.40 8.83 6.13
C TRP A 32 -1.09 8.85 5.32
N PHE A 33 -0.12 9.66 5.77
CA PHE A 33 1.19 9.82 5.14
C PHE A 33 2.35 9.40 6.04
N GLU A 34 2.21 8.33 6.83
CA GLU A 34 3.12 7.97 7.93
C GLU A 34 4.63 8.04 7.59
N GLU A 35 5.08 7.42 6.48
CA GLU A 35 6.50 7.42 6.08
C GLU A 35 7.02 8.81 5.65
N ASN A 36 6.15 9.64 5.04
CA ASN A 36 6.50 11.00 4.64
C ASN A 36 6.48 11.94 5.85
N CYS A 37 5.49 11.76 6.74
CA CYS A 37 5.30 12.51 7.97
C CYS A 37 6.57 12.47 8.84
N ASP A 38 7.16 11.28 9.07
CA ASP A 38 8.37 11.16 9.88
C ASP A 38 9.60 11.83 9.24
N LYS A 39 9.71 11.82 7.90
CA LYS A 39 10.80 12.53 7.20
C LYS A 39 10.68 14.04 7.35
N ILE A 40 9.46 14.58 7.22
CA ILE A 40 9.17 16.01 7.44
C ILE A 40 9.50 16.37 8.88
N ILE A 41 8.99 15.61 9.85
CA ILE A 41 9.22 15.87 11.27
C ILE A 41 10.71 15.86 11.60
N ASN A 42 11.47 14.88 11.10
CA ASN A 42 12.91 14.83 11.32
C ASN A 42 13.64 16.00 10.65
N TRP A 43 13.22 16.42 9.45
CA TRP A 43 13.78 17.60 8.80
C TRP A 43 13.51 18.86 9.63
N VAL A 44 12.26 19.07 10.08
CA VAL A 44 11.87 20.22 10.93
C VAL A 44 12.62 20.18 12.26
N ASP A 45 12.70 19.01 12.90
CA ASP A 45 13.40 18.79 14.17
C ASP A 45 14.90 19.14 14.06
N ASN A 46 15.55 18.72 12.97
CA ASN A 46 16.95 19.02 12.71
C ASN A 46 17.17 20.50 12.35
N LYS A 47 16.33 21.07 11.49
CA LYS A 47 16.43 22.47 11.03
C LYS A 47 16.26 23.45 12.18
N PHE A 48 15.33 23.15 13.09
CA PHE A 48 14.97 23.99 14.22
C PHE A 48 15.35 23.34 15.55
N LYS A 49 16.47 22.59 15.57
CA LYS A 49 16.96 21.89 16.77
C LYS A 49 17.15 22.84 17.95
N GLU A 50 17.66 24.04 17.69
CA GLU A 50 18.00 25.06 18.69
C GLU A 50 16.82 26.01 19.00
N ASN A 51 15.78 26.05 18.17
CA ASN A 51 14.63 26.93 18.35
C ASN A 51 13.30 26.19 18.13
N LYS A 52 12.74 25.63 19.20
CA LYS A 52 11.43 24.96 19.20
C LYS A 52 10.23 25.91 19.37
N SER A 53 10.48 27.21 19.46
CA SER A 53 9.43 28.24 19.58
C SER A 53 8.95 28.79 18.23
N ILE A 54 9.45 28.25 17.11
CA ILE A 54 8.92 28.61 15.79
C ILE A 54 7.44 28.31 15.67
N SER A 55 6.73 29.16 14.94
CA SER A 55 5.32 29.03 14.64
C SER A 55 5.11 28.15 13.40
N ILE A 56 4.39 27.03 13.57
CA ILE A 56 4.18 26.04 12.52
C ILE A 56 2.68 25.92 12.22
N LEU A 57 2.30 26.07 10.95
CA LEU A 57 0.94 25.82 10.46
C LEU A 57 0.89 24.57 9.58
N ASP A 58 0.04 23.61 9.92
CA ASP A 58 -0.28 22.45 9.08
C ASP A 58 -1.59 22.69 8.32
N ILE A 59 -1.51 22.73 6.99
CA ILE A 59 -2.61 22.95 6.06
C ILE A 59 -3.26 21.60 5.75
N GLY A 60 -4.58 21.49 5.99
CA GLY A 60 -5.27 20.20 5.91
C GLY A 60 -4.78 19.25 7.00
N SER A 61 -4.86 19.72 8.25
CA SER A 61 -4.26 19.03 9.40
C SER A 61 -4.91 17.69 9.74
N GLY A 62 -6.10 17.40 9.18
CA GLY A 62 -6.86 16.19 9.46
C GLY A 62 -7.10 15.99 10.95
N ASN A 63 -6.82 14.76 11.43
CA ASN A 63 -6.93 14.37 12.85
C ASN A 63 -5.82 14.97 13.75
N GLY A 64 -4.88 15.75 13.21
CA GLY A 64 -3.87 16.49 13.98
C GLY A 64 -2.63 15.69 14.40
N LEU A 65 -2.45 14.45 13.93
CA LEU A 65 -1.31 13.60 14.30
C LEU A 65 0.06 14.20 13.97
N PHE A 66 0.19 14.88 12.83
CA PHE A 66 1.42 15.56 12.48
C PHE A 66 1.83 16.61 13.53
N LEU A 67 0.87 17.43 13.97
CA LEU A 67 1.08 18.43 15.02
C LEU A 67 1.43 17.76 16.36
N HIS A 68 0.81 16.64 16.68
CA HIS A 68 1.16 15.85 17.86
C HIS A 68 2.60 15.34 17.83
N LYS A 69 3.04 14.79 16.70
CA LYS A 69 4.42 14.33 16.59
C LYS A 69 5.43 15.48 16.72
N LEU A 70 5.11 16.68 16.20
CA LEU A 70 5.92 17.88 16.44
C LEU A 70 5.91 18.31 17.91
N TYR A 71 4.75 18.27 18.59
CA TYR A 71 4.66 18.54 20.02
C TYR A 71 5.55 17.60 20.83
N LYS A 72 5.55 16.29 20.51
CA LYS A 72 6.46 15.30 21.10
C LYS A 72 7.95 15.60 20.86
N LYS A 73 8.30 16.35 19.81
CA LYS A 73 9.65 16.85 19.53
C LYS A 73 9.98 18.18 20.26
N GLY A 74 9.05 18.70 21.06
CA GLY A 74 9.22 19.87 21.90
C GLY A 74 8.78 21.20 21.26
N PHE A 75 8.13 21.17 20.09
CA PHE A 75 7.60 22.39 19.47
C PHE A 75 6.36 22.90 20.23
N ILE A 76 6.28 24.21 20.43
CA ILE A 76 5.28 24.83 21.34
C ILE A 76 4.26 25.73 20.65
N ASN A 77 4.51 26.19 19.43
CA ASN A 77 3.63 27.12 18.71
C ASN A 77 3.06 26.41 17.47
N LEU A 78 2.08 25.54 17.71
CA LEU A 78 1.56 24.59 16.72
C LEU A 78 0.12 24.91 16.33
N TYR A 79 -0.11 25.04 15.04
CA TYR A 79 -1.39 25.48 14.48
C TYR A 79 -1.80 24.57 13.33
N GLY A 80 -3.10 24.33 13.17
CA GLY A 80 -3.63 23.59 12.03
C GLY A 80 -5.03 24.02 11.66
N PHE A 81 -5.41 23.71 10.43
CA PHE A 81 -6.81 23.76 10.05
C PHE A 81 -7.16 22.68 9.04
N ASP A 82 -8.44 22.33 9.04
CA ASP A 82 -9.02 21.38 8.10
C ASP A 82 -10.43 21.85 7.73
N PHE A 83 -10.88 21.54 6.52
CA PHE A 83 -12.24 21.87 6.11
C PHE A 83 -13.27 20.94 6.78
N SER A 84 -12.86 19.76 7.25
CA SER A 84 -13.71 18.80 7.96
C SER A 84 -13.87 19.17 9.43
N LYS A 85 -15.13 19.36 9.84
CA LYS A 85 -15.45 19.60 11.25
C LYS A 85 -15.16 18.36 12.10
N THR A 86 -15.45 17.18 11.57
CA THR A 86 -15.23 15.94 12.32
C THR A 86 -13.74 15.67 12.56
N ALA A 87 -12.88 15.99 11.59
CA ALA A 87 -11.42 15.93 11.77
C ALA A 87 -10.94 16.82 12.91
N ILE A 88 -11.41 18.07 12.96
CA ILE A 88 -11.03 19.05 13.98
C ILE A 88 -11.59 18.69 15.36
N ASP A 89 -12.83 18.19 15.43
CA ASP A 89 -13.41 17.70 16.68
C ASP A 89 -12.64 16.47 17.22
N LEU A 90 -12.19 15.58 16.34
CA LEU A 90 -11.34 14.44 16.68
C LEU A 90 -9.97 14.89 17.18
N ALA A 91 -9.31 15.78 16.45
CA ALA A 91 -8.02 16.35 16.83
C ALA A 91 -8.07 17.01 18.22
N ARG A 92 -9.10 17.83 18.48
CA ARG A 92 -9.31 18.47 19.79
C ARG A 92 -9.50 17.45 20.90
N SER A 93 -10.37 16.45 20.68
CA SER A 93 -10.58 15.37 21.66
C SER A 93 -9.26 14.66 21.98
N PHE A 94 -8.49 14.32 20.94
CA PHE A 94 -7.19 13.65 21.08
C PHE A 94 -6.17 14.52 21.83
N PHE A 95 -6.10 15.82 21.56
CA PHE A 95 -5.20 16.74 22.26
C PHE A 95 -5.60 16.91 23.73
N ASP A 96 -6.89 17.03 24.02
CA ASP A 96 -7.41 17.15 25.39
C ASP A 96 -7.10 15.89 26.20
N ASP A 97 -7.35 14.69 25.65
CA ASP A 97 -7.07 13.40 26.30
C ASP A 97 -5.56 13.23 26.61
N ASN A 98 -4.69 13.83 25.79
CA ASN A 98 -3.24 13.78 25.94
C ASN A 98 -2.64 15.03 26.65
N ASN A 99 -3.48 15.92 27.20
CA ASN A 99 -3.07 17.16 27.90
C ASN A 99 -2.19 18.10 27.06
N MET A 100 -2.53 18.28 25.79
CA MET A 100 -1.74 19.02 24.80
C MET A 100 -2.28 20.44 24.57
N ASN A 101 -2.09 21.32 25.54
CA ASN A 101 -2.68 22.66 25.55
C ASN A 101 -2.07 23.66 24.54
N ASN A 102 -0.96 23.30 23.90
CA ASN A 102 -0.18 24.21 23.04
C ASN A 102 -0.43 24.00 21.54
N ILE A 103 -1.41 23.14 21.17
CA ILE A 103 -1.81 22.94 19.78
C ILE A 103 -3.16 23.60 19.55
N TYR A 104 -3.25 24.47 18.55
CA TYR A 104 -4.50 25.09 18.14
C TYR A 104 -4.95 24.59 16.77
N VAL A 105 -6.17 24.07 16.68
CA VAL A 105 -6.79 23.65 15.43
C VAL A 105 -8.17 24.25 15.23
N GLN A 106 -8.51 24.59 13.99
CA GLN A 106 -9.83 25.15 13.64
C GLN A 106 -10.39 24.58 12.33
N VAL A 107 -11.72 24.61 12.23
CA VAL A 107 -12.40 24.34 10.96
C VAL A 107 -12.22 25.55 10.06
N LEU A 108 -11.67 25.35 8.87
CA LEU A 108 -11.46 26.40 7.87
C LEU A 108 -11.35 25.76 6.49
N ASP A 109 -12.14 26.25 5.53
CA ASP A 109 -11.92 25.95 4.12
C ASP A 109 -10.78 26.82 3.58
N ILE A 110 -9.78 26.19 2.96
CA ILE A 110 -8.66 26.87 2.31
C ILE A 110 -9.15 27.91 1.28
N CYS A 111 -10.30 27.71 0.65
CA CYS A 111 -10.90 28.64 -0.31
C CYS A 111 -11.41 29.94 0.36
N ASN A 112 -11.66 29.89 1.68
CA ASN A 112 -12.29 30.95 2.47
C ASN A 112 -11.33 31.61 3.49
N ILE A 113 -10.02 31.35 3.41
CA ILE A 113 -8.99 31.91 4.31
C ILE A 113 -9.18 33.41 4.55
N ARG A 114 -9.39 34.18 3.47
CA ARG A 114 -9.48 35.65 3.57
C ARG A 114 -10.73 36.14 4.27
N THR A 115 -11.83 35.39 4.22
CA THR A 115 -13.11 35.77 4.82
C THR A 115 -13.22 35.29 6.27
N GLU A 116 -12.78 34.07 6.55
CA GLU A 116 -12.97 33.43 7.86
C GLU A 116 -11.93 33.87 8.91
N LEU A 117 -10.70 34.24 8.50
CA LEU A 117 -9.64 34.66 9.42
C LEU A 117 -9.73 36.11 9.91
N ASN A 118 -10.68 36.90 9.41
CA ASN A 118 -10.96 38.23 9.97
C ASN A 118 -11.97 38.18 11.12
N SER A 119 -12.40 36.99 11.55
CA SER A 119 -13.26 36.80 12.73
C SER A 119 -12.46 36.96 14.04
N ALA A 120 -13.09 37.51 15.07
CA ALA A 120 -12.43 37.79 16.36
C ALA A 120 -12.00 36.52 17.13
N ASP A 121 -12.54 35.36 16.76
CA ASP A 121 -12.36 34.09 17.49
C ASP A 121 -11.21 33.22 16.94
N SER A 122 -10.65 33.56 15.77
CA SER A 122 -9.57 32.77 15.19
C SER A 122 -8.23 33.09 15.85
N LYS A 123 -7.55 32.07 16.39
CA LYS A 123 -6.14 32.19 16.80
C LYS A 123 -5.16 31.99 15.64
N LEU A 124 -5.65 31.66 14.43
CA LEU A 124 -4.76 31.61 13.28
C LEU A 124 -4.38 33.04 12.89
N THR A 125 -3.08 33.28 12.80
CA THR A 125 -2.54 34.57 12.40
C THR A 125 -2.19 34.57 10.90
N ARG A 126 -1.77 35.73 10.39
CA ARG A 126 -1.25 35.84 9.02
C ARG A 126 0.21 35.40 8.88
N THR A 127 0.85 34.94 9.97
CA THR A 127 2.29 34.73 10.01
C THR A 127 2.68 33.46 10.69
N TYR A 128 3.43 32.65 9.95
CA TYR A 128 4.08 31.45 10.46
C TYR A 128 5.51 31.39 9.93
N ASP A 129 6.40 30.81 10.73
CA ASP A 129 7.78 30.54 10.35
C ASP A 129 7.86 29.35 9.37
N LEU A 130 7.00 28.35 9.57
CA LEU A 130 6.88 27.17 8.72
C LEU A 130 5.41 26.88 8.38
N LEU A 131 5.12 26.79 7.08
CA LEU A 131 3.88 26.25 6.55
C LEU A 131 4.16 24.84 6.03
N ASN A 132 3.27 23.90 6.34
CA ASN A 132 3.36 22.52 5.89
C ASN A 132 2.06 22.07 5.20
N ASP A 133 2.18 21.43 4.05
CA ASP A 133 1.08 20.75 3.35
C ASP A 133 1.56 19.36 2.91
N LYS A 134 0.76 18.33 3.23
CA LYS A 134 1.07 16.93 2.91
C LYS A 134 0.20 16.32 1.80
N GLY A 135 -0.86 17.02 1.35
CA GLY A 135 -1.83 16.45 0.43
C GLY A 135 -3.03 17.35 0.07
N THR A 136 -3.22 18.51 0.70
CA THR A 136 -4.27 19.44 0.26
C THR A 136 -3.94 20.00 -1.12
N PHE A 137 -2.67 20.31 -1.40
CA PHE A 137 -2.23 20.69 -2.74
C PHE A 137 -2.60 19.66 -3.82
N ASP A 138 -2.46 18.36 -3.54
CA ASP A 138 -2.77 17.29 -4.48
C ASP A 138 -4.23 17.34 -4.95
N ILE A 139 -5.16 17.69 -4.06
CA ILE A 139 -6.59 17.85 -4.39
C ILE A 139 -6.77 18.96 -5.42
N PHE A 140 -6.08 20.10 -5.27
CA PHE A 140 -6.15 21.20 -6.22
C PHE A 140 -5.46 20.85 -7.53
N PHE A 141 -4.28 20.22 -7.47
CA PHE A 141 -3.52 19.82 -8.64
C PHE A 141 -4.30 18.84 -9.53
N MET A 142 -4.91 17.81 -8.96
CA MET A 142 -5.73 16.84 -9.70
C MET A 142 -6.96 17.47 -10.37
N ASN A 143 -7.41 18.63 -9.89
CA ASN A 143 -8.54 19.39 -10.45
C ASN A 143 -8.09 20.56 -11.35
N ASN A 144 -6.81 20.66 -11.70
CA ASN A 144 -6.22 21.78 -12.46
C ASN A 144 -6.42 23.16 -11.80
N LYS A 145 -6.44 23.19 -10.46
CA LYS A 145 -6.65 24.39 -9.63
C LYS A 145 -5.39 24.83 -8.87
N GLN A 146 -4.21 24.44 -9.31
CA GLN A 146 -2.94 24.78 -8.67
C GLN A 146 -2.73 26.30 -8.46
N THR A 147 -3.18 27.12 -9.42
CA THR A 147 -3.10 28.59 -9.29
C THR A 147 -3.98 29.11 -8.16
N GLU A 148 -5.19 28.56 -8.02
CA GLU A 148 -6.13 28.91 -6.94
C GLU A 148 -5.54 28.56 -5.57
N TYR A 149 -4.93 27.36 -5.45
CA TYR A 149 -4.25 26.93 -4.22
C TYR A 149 -3.15 27.91 -3.79
N PHE A 150 -2.21 28.24 -4.69
CA PHE A 150 -1.11 29.15 -4.36
C PHE A 150 -1.61 30.58 -4.05
N GLN A 151 -2.69 31.03 -4.69
CA GLN A 151 -3.33 32.31 -4.35
C GLN A 151 -3.88 32.32 -2.92
N GLN A 152 -4.46 31.22 -2.44
CA GLN A 152 -5.00 31.13 -1.09
C GLN A 152 -3.88 31.03 -0.04
N VAL A 153 -2.93 30.11 -0.21
CA VAL A 153 -1.82 29.91 0.73
C VAL A 153 -0.91 31.14 0.81
N SER A 154 -0.81 31.93 -0.26
CA SER A 154 -0.04 33.19 -0.25
C SER A 154 -0.47 34.19 0.81
N PHE A 155 -1.68 34.06 1.37
CA PHE A 155 -2.14 34.86 2.50
C PHE A 155 -1.24 34.74 3.73
N PHE A 156 -0.61 33.58 3.94
CA PHE A 156 0.25 33.30 5.08
C PHE A 156 1.74 33.59 4.82
N PHE A 157 2.12 33.93 3.58
CA PHE A 157 3.52 34.15 3.24
C PHE A 157 4.01 35.51 3.73
N LYS A 158 5.19 35.50 4.37
CA LYS A 158 6.05 36.67 4.59
C LYS A 158 7.47 36.38 4.14
N VAL A 159 8.30 37.42 4.13
CA VAL A 159 9.74 37.26 3.92
C VAL A 159 10.28 36.26 4.94
N ASN A 160 11.04 35.27 4.47
CA ASN A 160 11.62 34.17 5.23
C ASN A 160 10.64 33.09 5.75
N THR A 161 9.35 33.12 5.40
CA THR A 161 8.46 31.99 5.67
C THR A 161 8.95 30.75 4.91
N LEU A 162 9.15 29.64 5.61
CA LEU A 162 9.42 28.35 4.98
C LEU A 162 8.11 27.69 4.57
N PHE A 163 8.04 27.17 3.36
CA PHE A 163 6.89 26.43 2.87
C PHE A 163 7.31 25.02 2.45
N SER A 164 6.91 24.04 3.25
CA SER A 164 7.08 22.62 2.99
C SER A 164 5.82 22.09 2.30
N ILE A 165 5.97 21.59 1.08
CA ILE A 165 4.89 21.01 0.30
C ILE A 165 5.29 19.60 -0.13
N THR A 166 4.43 18.63 0.14
CA THR A 166 4.58 17.25 -0.31
C THR A 166 3.45 16.91 -1.27
N SER A 167 3.77 16.25 -2.37
CA SER A 167 2.80 15.86 -3.38
C SER A 167 3.06 14.45 -3.89
N CYS A 168 1.99 13.66 -4.02
CA CYS A 168 2.03 12.34 -4.66
C CYS A 168 1.68 12.40 -6.15
N ASN A 169 1.06 13.48 -6.63
CA ASN A 169 0.55 13.59 -7.99
C ASN A 169 1.31 14.58 -8.88
N CYS A 170 2.08 15.50 -8.30
CA CYS A 170 2.84 16.52 -8.99
C CYS A 170 4.33 16.23 -8.84
N CYS A 171 5.04 16.05 -9.95
CA CYS A 171 6.50 15.89 -9.89
C CYS A 171 7.18 17.21 -9.52
N LYS A 172 8.47 17.13 -9.16
CA LYS A 172 9.27 18.30 -8.79
C LYS A 172 9.31 19.34 -9.91
N GLU A 173 9.50 18.89 -11.14
CA GLU A 173 9.59 19.77 -12.32
C GLU A 173 8.28 20.52 -12.55
N GLU A 174 7.13 19.83 -12.49
CA GLU A 174 5.80 20.45 -12.58
C GLU A 174 5.58 21.44 -11.44
N LEU A 175 5.94 21.08 -10.21
CA LEU A 175 5.81 21.98 -9.07
C LEU A 175 6.68 23.23 -9.23
N LEU A 176 7.90 23.09 -9.74
CA LEU A 176 8.79 24.20 -10.07
C LEU A 176 8.20 25.09 -11.16
N GLU A 177 7.57 24.53 -12.18
CA GLU A 177 6.86 25.30 -13.22
C GLU A 177 5.70 26.10 -12.63
N ILE A 178 4.92 25.49 -11.74
CA ILE A 178 3.83 26.15 -11.02
C ILE A 178 4.35 27.30 -10.15
N VAL A 179 5.43 27.06 -9.39
CA VAL A 179 6.07 28.08 -8.55
C VAL A 179 6.65 29.22 -9.40
N ASN A 180 7.27 28.91 -10.54
CA ASN A 180 7.76 29.93 -11.47
C ASN A 180 6.62 30.77 -12.04
N SER A 181 5.50 30.14 -12.41
CA SER A 181 4.30 30.84 -12.85
C SER A 181 3.72 31.74 -11.75
N PHE A 182 3.67 31.25 -10.50
CA PHE A 182 3.28 32.06 -9.35
C PHE A 182 4.21 33.27 -9.15
N ASN A 183 5.52 33.07 -9.21
CA ASN A 183 6.52 34.13 -9.04
C ASN A 183 6.46 35.21 -10.14
N GLN A 184 6.16 34.83 -11.38
CA GLN A 184 5.99 35.77 -12.49
C GLN A 184 4.74 36.65 -12.32
N ASN A 185 3.68 36.09 -11.73
CA ASN A 185 2.40 36.77 -11.51
C ASN A 185 2.31 37.49 -10.16
N SER A 186 3.23 37.23 -9.24
CA SER A 186 3.27 37.84 -7.90
C SER A 186 4.28 39.00 -7.85
N SER A 187 3.77 40.22 -7.66
CA SER A 187 4.62 41.42 -7.51
C SER A 187 5.15 41.64 -6.09
N LYS A 188 4.66 40.88 -5.09
CA LYS A 188 4.96 41.12 -3.66
C LYS A 188 5.83 40.05 -3.02
N ILE A 189 5.68 38.79 -3.43
CA ILE A 189 6.33 37.64 -2.79
C ILE A 189 6.84 36.71 -3.88
N GLN A 190 8.07 36.24 -3.70
CA GLN A 190 8.67 35.21 -4.54
C GLN A 190 9.07 34.02 -3.67
N LEU A 191 8.81 32.83 -4.18
CA LEU A 191 9.24 31.57 -3.57
C LEU A 191 10.53 31.12 -4.24
N SER A 192 11.48 30.67 -3.43
CA SER A 192 12.70 30.03 -3.91
C SER A 192 12.84 28.68 -3.23
N VAL A 193 13.34 27.69 -3.95
CA VAL A 193 13.60 26.37 -3.38
C VAL A 193 14.87 26.46 -2.55
N ILE A 194 14.72 26.18 -1.25
CA ILE A 194 15.83 26.26 -0.28
C ILE A 194 16.40 24.90 0.10
N ASP A 195 15.59 23.85 -0.01
CA ASP A 195 15.93 22.50 0.40
C ASP A 195 14.96 21.51 -0.26
N GLU A 196 15.30 20.23 -0.23
CA GLU A 196 14.48 19.16 -0.73
C GLU A 196 14.45 18.02 0.29
N ILE A 197 13.25 17.72 0.81
CA ILE A 197 13.04 16.51 1.59
C ILE A 197 12.96 15.37 0.60
N LEU A 198 14.03 14.59 0.50
CA LEU A 198 14.11 13.51 -0.48
C LEU A 198 13.14 12.39 -0.09
N TYR A 199 12.06 12.31 -0.86
CA TYR A 199 11.19 11.15 -0.93
C TYR A 199 11.60 10.28 -2.11
N GLU A 200 11.18 9.02 -2.10
CA GLU A 200 11.36 8.19 -3.28
C GLU A 200 10.38 8.67 -4.37
N THR A 201 10.89 9.37 -5.37
CA THR A 201 10.10 9.87 -6.50
C THR A 201 9.97 8.81 -7.59
N ILE A 202 8.76 8.64 -8.13
CA ILE A 202 8.47 7.73 -9.26
C ILE A 202 8.21 8.60 -10.49
N THR A 203 9.15 8.63 -11.44
CA THR A 203 8.96 9.31 -12.73
C THR A 203 8.24 8.37 -13.72
N PHE A 204 7.15 8.81 -14.33
CA PHE A 204 6.38 8.03 -15.30
C PHE A 204 6.78 8.38 -16.76
N GLY A 205 7.54 7.47 -17.41
CA GLY A 205 7.50 7.24 -18.87
C GLY A 205 8.61 7.80 -19.77
N GLU A 206 9.46 6.90 -20.31
CA GLU A 206 9.93 6.93 -21.71
C GLU A 206 10.09 5.47 -22.21
N ASN A 207 9.11 4.94 -22.95
CA ASN A 207 9.32 4.46 -24.33
C ASN A 207 8.12 3.74 -24.98
N GLU A 208 8.09 3.99 -26.29
CA GLU A 208 7.05 3.77 -27.29
C GLU A 208 6.63 2.33 -27.58
N MET A 209 5.36 2.21 -27.96
CA MET A 209 4.77 1.11 -28.71
C MET A 209 5.39 0.99 -30.10
N LYS A 210 5.89 -0.20 -30.43
CA LYS A 210 6.03 -0.70 -31.81
C LYS A 210 4.90 -1.69 -32.09
N ASN A 211 3.90 -1.32 -32.90
CA ASN A 211 3.78 -1.80 -34.29
C ASN A 211 2.41 -1.49 -34.92
N LYS A 212 2.51 -1.13 -36.21
CA LYS A 212 1.47 -0.81 -37.18
C LYS A 212 0.54 -2.01 -37.47
N ASN A 213 -0.76 -1.76 -37.65
CA ASN A 213 -1.41 -1.84 -38.98
C ASN A 213 -2.89 -1.39 -38.97
N LYS A 214 -3.14 -0.27 -39.69
CA LYS A 214 -4.27 0.11 -40.56
C LYS A 214 -5.73 -0.24 -40.16
N LEU A 215 -6.54 0.80 -39.91
CA LEU A 215 -7.51 1.33 -40.90
C LEU A 215 -8.08 2.72 -40.50
N HIS A 216 -8.04 3.66 -41.47
CA HIS A 216 -8.74 4.94 -41.65
C HIS A 216 -8.54 6.18 -40.72
N LYS A 217 -8.03 7.26 -41.34
CA LYS A 217 -7.95 8.70 -40.94
C LYS A 217 -9.21 9.46 -41.45
N PRO A 218 -9.64 10.63 -40.90
CA PRO A 218 -8.88 11.92 -40.93
C PRO A 218 -9.00 12.79 -39.65
N ASN A 219 -8.11 13.73 -39.27
CA ASN A 219 -7.63 14.94 -39.98
C ASN A 219 -6.29 15.46 -39.45
N ASP A 220 -5.52 16.11 -40.32
CA ASP A 220 -4.14 16.59 -40.17
C ASP A 220 -4.07 18.09 -39.79
N ILE A 221 -3.42 18.43 -38.66
CA ILE A 221 -2.84 19.78 -38.39
C ILE A 221 -1.44 19.71 -37.72
N CYS A 222 -0.98 18.57 -37.20
CA CYS A 222 0.16 18.56 -36.26
C CYS A 222 1.56 18.23 -36.84
N GLU A 223 1.73 17.99 -38.15
CA GLU A 223 3.01 17.44 -38.67
C GLU A 223 4.11 18.46 -39.06
N LYS A 224 3.87 19.77 -38.97
CA LYS A 224 4.93 20.75 -39.32
C LYS A 224 5.82 21.19 -38.16
N GLU A 225 5.41 21.02 -36.90
CA GLU A 225 6.22 21.45 -35.73
C GLU A 225 7.20 20.38 -35.21
N TYR A 226 6.92 19.09 -35.45
CA TYR A 226 7.77 18.00 -34.96
C TYR A 226 9.09 17.84 -35.72
N GLY A 227 9.15 18.22 -37.01
CA GLY A 227 10.35 18.07 -37.83
C GLY A 227 11.50 18.99 -37.45
N GLN A 228 11.21 20.21 -36.96
CA GLN A 228 12.24 21.16 -36.51
C GLN A 228 12.76 20.85 -35.10
N PHE A 229 11.93 20.25 -34.23
CA PHE A 229 12.31 19.87 -32.87
C PHE A 229 13.33 18.71 -32.86
N PHE A 230 13.15 17.72 -33.74
CA PHE A 230 14.01 16.53 -33.84
C PHE A 230 15.44 16.84 -34.35
N TYR A 231 15.59 17.82 -35.24
CA TYR A 231 16.91 18.23 -35.76
C TYR A 231 17.74 19.02 -34.72
N LYS A 232 17.08 19.79 -33.83
CA LYS A 232 17.74 20.56 -32.77
C LYS A 232 18.26 19.65 -31.64
N TYR A 233 17.52 18.60 -31.30
CA TYR A 233 17.86 17.66 -30.22
C TYR A 233 19.06 16.75 -30.52
N THR A 234 19.17 16.27 -31.76
CA THR A 234 20.30 15.41 -32.18
C THR A 234 21.65 16.14 -32.19
N LYS A 235 21.65 17.48 -32.32
CA LYS A 235 22.84 18.33 -32.22
C LYS A 235 23.28 18.57 -30.76
N MET A 236 22.31 18.72 -29.84
CA MET A 236 22.55 18.98 -28.42
C MET A 236 23.08 17.73 -27.69
N PHE A 237 22.57 16.54 -28.04
CA PHE A 237 23.00 15.26 -27.47
C PHE A 237 24.46 14.92 -27.83
N LYS A 238 24.90 15.25 -29.06
CA LYS A 238 26.32 15.12 -29.46
C LYS A 238 27.26 16.09 -28.74
N LEU A 239 26.74 17.23 -28.25
CA LEU A 239 27.52 18.21 -27.49
C LEU A 239 27.76 17.75 -26.04
N ILE A 240 26.75 17.14 -25.41
CA ILE A 240 26.81 16.63 -24.04
C ILE A 240 27.77 15.43 -23.93
N ILE A 241 27.77 14.53 -24.92
CA ILE A 241 28.73 13.41 -24.98
C ILE A 241 30.17 13.89 -25.17
N LYS A 242 30.40 14.96 -25.93
CA LYS A 242 31.74 15.58 -26.07
C LYS A 242 32.21 16.25 -24.77
N LEU A 243 31.31 16.88 -24.02
CA LEU A 243 31.60 17.49 -22.71
C LEU A 243 31.94 16.44 -21.64
N LEU A 244 31.23 15.30 -21.64
CA LEU A 244 31.49 14.18 -20.71
C LEU A 244 32.81 13.45 -20.99
N LEU A 245 33.18 13.28 -22.27
CA LEU A 245 34.48 12.70 -22.64
C LEU A 245 35.64 13.66 -22.33
N GLY A 246 35.44 14.98 -22.46
CA GLY A 246 36.42 16.00 -22.08
C GLY A 246 36.71 16.07 -20.57
N PHE A 247 35.71 15.76 -19.72
CA PHE A 247 35.89 15.73 -18.27
C PHE A 247 36.69 14.53 -17.77
N SER A 248 36.72 13.41 -18.52
CA SER A 248 37.49 12.20 -18.16
C SER A 248 39.00 12.32 -18.40
N LEU A 249 39.45 13.36 -19.11
CA LEU A 249 40.87 13.59 -19.41
C LEU A 249 41.56 14.56 -18.42
N ILE A 250 40.82 15.22 -17.52
CA ILE A 250 41.39 16.22 -16.59
C ILE A 250 41.69 15.64 -15.20
N THR A 251 41.27 14.41 -14.88
CA THR A 251 41.51 13.79 -13.56
C THR A 251 42.72 12.85 -13.51
N SER A 252 43.64 12.91 -14.48
CA SER A 252 44.90 12.14 -14.47
C SER A 252 46.18 12.97 -14.32
N ALA A 253 46.06 14.26 -14.03
CA ALA A 253 47.19 15.09 -13.62
C ALA A 253 46.89 15.70 -12.25
N PHE A 254 47.88 15.71 -11.36
CA PHE A 254 47.85 16.16 -9.96
C PHE A 254 47.37 15.11 -8.94
N VAL A 255 48.23 14.13 -8.66
CA VAL A 255 48.84 13.99 -7.33
C VAL A 255 50.21 13.34 -7.54
N ASP A 256 51.30 14.10 -7.43
CA ASP A 256 52.63 13.50 -7.28
C ASP A 256 53.53 14.30 -6.32
N THR A 257 54.02 13.54 -5.33
CA THR A 257 55.21 13.72 -4.48
C THR A 257 55.34 14.92 -3.53
N LYS A 258 55.51 14.61 -2.22
CA LYS A 258 56.80 14.82 -1.52
C LYS A 258 56.85 14.21 -0.09
N TYR A 259 57.96 13.47 0.15
CA TYR A 259 58.61 13.02 1.41
C TYR A 259 57.92 11.92 2.26
N VAL A 260 58.39 10.66 2.34
CA VAL A 260 59.63 10.05 2.93
C VAL A 260 59.63 10.24 4.47
N ASP A 261 59.68 9.24 5.36
CA ASP A 261 60.63 8.12 5.44
C ASP A 261 60.16 6.91 6.30
N LYS A 262 60.90 5.81 6.12
CA LYS A 262 60.86 4.47 6.73
C LYS A 262 61.09 4.46 8.25
N ASN A 263 60.44 3.51 8.95
CA ASN A 263 61.19 2.47 9.65
C ASN A 263 60.37 1.21 9.99
N ARG A 264 61.04 0.08 9.78
CA ARG A 264 60.66 -1.31 10.09
C ARG A 264 60.57 -1.55 11.60
N LEU A 265 59.72 -2.48 12.05
CA LEU A 265 60.15 -3.81 12.48
C LEU A 265 58.98 -4.70 12.93
N SER A 266 59.16 -5.97 12.58
CA SER A 266 58.37 -7.19 12.75
C SER A 266 58.01 -7.57 14.19
N TYR A 267 56.93 -8.33 14.39
CA TYR A 267 57.01 -9.73 14.86
C TYR A 267 55.70 -10.50 14.65
N SER A 268 55.86 -11.81 14.51
CA SER A 268 54.92 -12.83 14.08
C SER A 268 53.99 -13.36 15.18
N LEU A 269 52.77 -13.72 14.73
CA LEU A 269 52.00 -14.95 15.04
C LEU A 269 52.00 -15.50 16.48
N THR A 270 50.80 -15.55 17.07
CA THR A 270 50.25 -16.80 17.64
C THR A 270 48.74 -16.88 17.40
N ASN A 271 48.33 -18.02 16.85
CA ASN A 271 46.95 -18.42 16.55
C ASN A 271 46.10 -18.64 17.81
N SER A 272 44.85 -18.18 17.76
CA SER A 272 43.72 -18.96 18.26
C SER A 272 42.49 -18.64 17.41
N SER A 273 42.08 -19.62 16.61
CA SER A 273 40.97 -19.58 15.67
C SER A 273 39.62 -19.50 16.36
N SER A 274 38.94 -18.36 16.25
CA SER A 274 37.48 -18.29 16.19
C SER A 274 37.10 -17.61 14.88
N PHE A 275 36.44 -18.36 13.99
CA PHE A 275 35.95 -17.86 12.71
C PHE A 275 34.85 -16.82 12.97
N TYR A 276 35.22 -15.55 12.97
CA TYR A 276 34.30 -14.44 12.78
C TYR A 276 33.74 -14.52 11.34
N ARG A 277 32.55 -15.11 11.17
CA ARG A 277 31.73 -14.87 9.98
C ARG A 277 31.16 -13.46 10.07
N SER A 278 31.78 -12.54 9.33
CA SER A 278 31.30 -11.18 9.09
C SER A 278 29.85 -11.20 8.58
N LYS A 279 28.93 -10.53 9.30
CA LYS A 279 27.58 -10.21 8.81
C LYS A 279 27.69 -9.18 7.66
N PRO A 280 27.01 -9.37 6.51
CA PRO A 280 27.05 -8.39 5.44
C PRO A 280 26.05 -7.28 5.75
N TYR A 281 26.52 -6.15 6.27
CA TYR A 281 25.75 -4.91 6.27
C TYR A 281 25.67 -4.40 4.84
N SER A 282 24.48 -4.44 4.24
CA SER A 282 24.23 -3.93 2.89
C SER A 282 24.09 -2.40 2.90
N ASN A 283 24.86 -1.74 2.04
CA ASN A 283 24.94 -0.27 1.90
C ASN A 283 23.54 0.38 1.74
N ILE A 284 23.36 1.59 2.28
CA ILE A 284 22.11 2.37 2.18
C ILE A 284 21.61 2.54 0.73
N LEU A 285 22.54 2.66 -0.22
CA LEU A 285 22.26 2.71 -1.66
C LEU A 285 21.58 1.44 -2.18
N THR A 286 21.95 0.27 -1.65
CA THR A 286 21.33 -1.01 -1.97
C THR A 286 19.90 -1.09 -1.42
N ARG A 287 19.64 -0.52 -0.24
CA ARG A 287 18.29 -0.46 0.36
C ARG A 287 17.34 0.43 -0.46
N ILE A 288 17.79 1.64 -0.83
CA ILE A 288 17.04 2.59 -1.65
C ILE A 288 16.75 1.99 -3.03
N LYS A 289 17.77 1.42 -3.69
CA LYS A 289 17.62 0.73 -4.97
C LYS A 289 16.57 -0.40 -4.88
N ASN A 290 16.59 -1.19 -3.80
CA ASN A 290 15.63 -2.27 -3.61
C ASN A 290 14.20 -1.77 -3.33
N TYR A 291 14.02 -0.68 -2.58
CA TYR A 291 12.68 -0.09 -2.37
C TYR A 291 12.13 0.45 -3.69
N ALA A 292 12.91 1.25 -4.43
CA ALA A 292 12.48 1.82 -5.70
C ALA A 292 12.04 0.73 -6.69
N TYR A 293 12.80 -0.37 -6.80
CA TYR A 293 12.37 -1.48 -7.65
C TYR A 293 11.10 -2.18 -7.15
N LYS A 294 10.89 -2.31 -5.83
CA LYS A 294 9.65 -2.85 -5.25
C LYS A 294 8.45 -1.96 -5.56
N ALA A 295 8.60 -0.64 -5.39
CA ALA A 295 7.55 0.34 -5.68
C ALA A 295 7.18 0.31 -7.16
N ILE A 296 8.16 0.36 -8.06
CA ILE A 296 7.94 0.26 -9.51
C ILE A 296 7.26 -1.06 -9.88
N TYR A 297 7.69 -2.18 -9.29
CA TYR A 297 7.07 -3.48 -9.54
C TYR A 297 5.62 -3.50 -9.07
N LYS A 298 5.33 -3.01 -7.86
CA LYS A 298 3.96 -2.92 -7.31
C LYS A 298 3.06 -2.06 -8.19
N THR A 299 3.54 -0.90 -8.64
CA THR A 299 2.79 -0.01 -9.55
C THR A 299 2.50 -0.70 -10.87
N LYS A 300 3.50 -1.33 -11.51
CA LYS A 300 3.31 -2.07 -12.76
C LYS A 300 2.32 -3.21 -12.61
N LEU A 301 2.40 -3.94 -11.51
CA LEU A 301 1.49 -5.03 -11.20
C LEU A 301 0.06 -4.51 -11.03
N LEU A 302 -0.12 -3.41 -10.30
CA LEU A 302 -1.41 -2.79 -10.07
C LEU A 302 -2.02 -2.26 -11.37
N THR A 303 -1.23 -1.58 -12.22
CA THR A 303 -1.65 -1.14 -13.55
C THR A 303 -2.05 -2.33 -14.41
N TYR A 304 -1.22 -3.38 -14.48
CA TYR A 304 -1.53 -4.60 -15.23
C TYR A 304 -2.86 -5.23 -14.79
N VAL A 305 -3.07 -5.40 -13.49
CA VAL A 305 -4.31 -5.97 -12.94
C VAL A 305 -5.51 -5.07 -13.21
N ASN A 306 -5.35 -3.75 -13.09
CA ASN A 306 -6.43 -2.80 -13.37
C ASN A 306 -6.81 -2.82 -14.87
N ASP A 307 -5.83 -2.84 -15.77
CA ASP A 307 -6.05 -2.85 -17.21
C ASP A 307 -6.72 -4.13 -17.68
N ILE A 308 -6.26 -5.30 -17.22
CA ILE A 308 -6.87 -6.58 -17.58
C ILE A 308 -8.30 -6.69 -17.05
N ASN A 309 -8.57 -6.17 -15.85
CA ASN A 309 -9.92 -6.14 -15.28
C ASN A 309 -10.84 -5.21 -16.08
N ASN A 310 -10.37 -4.01 -16.46
CA ASN A 310 -11.15 -3.09 -17.30
C ASN A 310 -11.43 -3.70 -18.68
N LEU A 311 -10.45 -4.37 -19.29
CA LEU A 311 -10.63 -5.09 -20.55
C LEU A 311 -11.64 -6.24 -20.43
N ASN A 312 -11.59 -6.99 -19.32
CA ASN A 312 -12.53 -8.07 -19.06
C ASN A 312 -13.95 -7.55 -18.82
N LEU A 313 -14.10 -6.46 -18.07
CA LEU A 313 -15.37 -5.77 -17.86
C LEU A 313 -15.96 -5.29 -19.19
N GLY A 314 -15.16 -4.63 -20.03
CA GLY A 314 -15.59 -4.18 -21.36
C GLY A 314 -15.93 -5.30 -22.34
N LYS A 315 -15.48 -6.53 -22.07
CA LYS A 315 -15.79 -7.75 -22.84
C LYS A 315 -16.82 -8.66 -22.15
N GLU A 316 -17.45 -8.19 -21.08
CA GLU A 316 -18.41 -8.94 -20.26
C GLU A 316 -17.91 -10.30 -19.74
N LYS A 317 -16.59 -10.44 -19.58
CA LYS A 317 -16.01 -11.67 -19.04
C LYS A 317 -16.33 -11.82 -17.55
N ASN A 318 -16.61 -13.05 -17.12
CA ASN A 318 -16.87 -13.43 -15.73
C ASN A 318 -15.58 -13.85 -15.00
N GLU A 319 -14.47 -13.17 -15.25
CA GLU A 319 -13.18 -13.47 -14.61
C GLU A 319 -12.44 -12.17 -14.25
N PHE A 320 -11.81 -12.15 -13.08
CA PHE A 320 -11.08 -11.01 -12.54
C PHE A 320 -9.68 -11.43 -12.13
N TYR A 321 -8.76 -10.49 -12.14
CA TYR A 321 -7.39 -10.67 -11.69
C TYR A 321 -7.22 -9.87 -10.41
N LEU A 322 -6.64 -10.47 -9.38
CA LEU A 322 -6.43 -9.83 -8.07
C LEU A 322 -5.02 -10.15 -7.56
N ILE A 323 -4.48 -9.24 -6.76
CA ILE A 323 -3.17 -9.36 -6.13
C ILE A 323 -3.36 -10.02 -4.76
N ALA A 324 -2.72 -11.17 -4.53
CA ALA A 324 -2.89 -11.97 -3.32
C ALA A 324 -2.00 -11.49 -2.15
N LEU A 325 -2.60 -11.42 -0.97
CA LEU A 325 -1.97 -11.14 0.32
C LEU A 325 -2.53 -12.05 1.42
N PRO A 326 -1.83 -12.26 2.54
CA PRO A 326 -2.36 -13.03 3.67
C PRO A 326 -3.47 -12.27 4.40
N LEU A 327 -4.47 -13.00 4.87
CA LEU A 327 -5.34 -12.53 5.95
C LEU A 327 -4.50 -12.23 7.20
N SER A 328 -4.90 -11.19 7.91
CA SER A 328 -4.33 -10.76 9.19
C SER A 328 -5.48 -10.43 10.14
N ASP A 329 -5.16 -10.16 11.40
CA ASP A 329 -6.16 -9.85 12.44
C ASP A 329 -7.03 -8.63 12.10
N LYS A 330 -6.58 -7.75 11.19
CA LYS A 330 -7.39 -6.65 10.62
C LYS A 330 -8.68 -7.14 9.93
N PHE A 331 -8.69 -8.37 9.44
CA PHE A 331 -9.84 -9.01 8.80
C PHE A 331 -10.62 -9.91 9.76
N ASN A 332 -10.19 -10.03 11.02
CA ASN A 332 -10.91 -10.82 12.01
C ASN A 332 -12.26 -10.14 12.29
N PRO A 333 -13.40 -10.85 12.14
CA PRO A 333 -14.69 -10.33 12.54
C PRO A 333 -14.72 -9.95 14.03
N PHE A 334 -15.69 -9.14 14.45
CA PHE A 334 -15.86 -8.83 15.87
C PHE A 334 -16.26 -10.07 16.66
N SER A 335 -15.97 -10.07 17.97
CA SER A 335 -16.36 -11.17 18.85
C SER A 335 -17.88 -11.40 18.80
N GLY A 336 -18.28 -12.68 18.78
CA GLY A 336 -19.68 -13.08 18.57
C GLY A 336 -20.13 -13.12 17.10
N THR A 337 -19.31 -12.63 16.16
CA THR A 337 -19.59 -12.77 14.72
C THR A 337 -19.10 -14.11 14.19
N PHE A 338 -19.79 -14.65 13.19
CA PHE A 338 -19.37 -15.86 12.50
C PHE A 338 -17.94 -15.71 11.95
N CYS A 339 -17.12 -16.75 12.10
CA CYS A 339 -15.71 -16.79 11.71
C CYS A 339 -14.73 -15.93 12.56
N HIS A 340 -15.17 -15.28 13.65
CA HIS A 340 -14.25 -14.67 14.63
C HIS A 340 -13.23 -15.71 15.12
N ASP A 341 -11.95 -15.33 15.11
CA ASP A 341 -10.76 -16.15 15.42
C ASP A 341 -10.56 -17.40 14.54
N ASN A 342 -11.36 -17.57 13.49
CA ASN A 342 -11.31 -18.73 12.60
C ASN A 342 -10.97 -18.36 11.15
N ILE A 343 -10.58 -17.10 10.88
CA ILE A 343 -10.24 -16.63 9.53
C ILE A 343 -9.11 -17.43 8.86
N GLN A 344 -8.16 -17.97 9.65
CA GLN A 344 -7.07 -18.82 9.16
C GLN A 344 -7.45 -20.30 9.04
N TYR A 345 -8.58 -20.71 9.62
CA TYR A 345 -9.11 -22.06 9.69
C TYR A 345 -10.46 -22.14 8.94
N SER A 346 -10.49 -21.54 7.74
CA SER A 346 -11.66 -21.45 6.86
C SER A 346 -11.23 -21.34 5.40
N ASP A 347 -12.15 -21.56 4.46
CA ASP A 347 -11.93 -21.32 3.03
C ASP A 347 -12.27 -19.89 2.58
N LYS A 348 -12.44 -18.97 3.55
CA LYS A 348 -13.00 -17.64 3.32
C LYS A 348 -11.93 -16.61 3.04
N ALA A 349 -12.21 -15.74 2.07
CA ALA A 349 -11.29 -14.70 1.63
C ALA A 349 -11.96 -13.31 1.63
N SER A 350 -11.18 -12.27 1.96
CA SER A 350 -11.67 -10.89 1.83
C SER A 350 -11.47 -10.39 0.39
N LEU A 351 -12.57 -9.98 -0.25
CA LEU A 351 -12.60 -9.51 -1.63
C LEU A 351 -12.80 -7.99 -1.72
N PRO A 352 -12.50 -7.35 -2.86
CA PRO A 352 -12.80 -5.93 -3.04
C PRO A 352 -14.29 -5.66 -3.22
N ILE A 353 -14.74 -4.48 -2.78
CA ILE A 353 -16.15 -4.06 -2.90
C ILE A 353 -16.69 -4.09 -4.33
N PHE A 354 -15.86 -3.80 -5.35
CA PHE A 354 -16.35 -3.84 -6.74
C PHE A 354 -16.81 -5.24 -7.18
N ILE A 355 -16.31 -6.31 -6.54
CA ILE A 355 -16.78 -7.68 -6.81
C ILE A 355 -18.22 -7.84 -6.31
N TYR A 356 -18.55 -7.28 -5.15
CA TYR A 356 -19.91 -7.26 -4.61
C TYR A 356 -20.89 -6.57 -5.57
N ASP A 357 -20.52 -5.39 -6.08
CA ASP A 357 -21.34 -4.64 -7.05
C ASP A 357 -21.62 -5.46 -8.32
N ILE A 358 -20.64 -6.23 -8.77
CA ILE A 358 -20.78 -7.13 -9.94
C ILE A 358 -21.69 -8.32 -9.63
N LEU A 359 -21.58 -8.92 -8.45
CA LEU A 359 -22.45 -10.02 -8.04
C LEU A 359 -23.92 -9.58 -7.98
N LEU A 360 -24.17 -8.40 -7.40
CA LEU A 360 -25.51 -7.82 -7.31
C LEU A 360 -26.08 -7.46 -8.68
N SER A 361 -25.29 -6.76 -9.52
CA SER A 361 -25.75 -6.36 -10.86
C SER A 361 -26.02 -7.55 -11.78
N LYS A 362 -25.34 -8.67 -11.58
CA LYS A 362 -25.57 -9.92 -12.32
C LYS A 362 -26.61 -10.83 -11.67
N HIS A 363 -27.24 -10.41 -10.57
CA HIS A 363 -28.20 -11.21 -9.80
C HIS A 363 -27.66 -12.60 -9.44
N ILE A 364 -26.38 -12.68 -9.07
CA ILE A 364 -25.76 -13.93 -8.65
C ILE A 364 -26.19 -14.24 -7.22
N GLU A 365 -26.92 -15.34 -7.05
CA GLU A 365 -27.37 -15.81 -5.74
C GLU A 365 -26.23 -16.36 -4.89
N VAL A 366 -26.38 -16.22 -3.57
CA VAL A 366 -25.53 -16.87 -2.57
C VAL A 366 -25.75 -18.38 -2.57
N PRO A 367 -24.77 -19.21 -2.16
CA PRO A 367 -23.43 -18.84 -1.69
C PRO A 367 -22.47 -18.43 -2.83
N TRP A 368 -21.70 -17.37 -2.59
CA TRP A 368 -20.74 -16.82 -3.56
C TRP A 368 -19.41 -17.58 -3.52
N ASN A 369 -19.35 -18.66 -4.28
CA ASN A 369 -18.14 -19.46 -4.44
C ASN A 369 -17.32 -18.99 -5.64
N PHE A 370 -15.99 -19.04 -5.48
CA PHE A 370 -15.05 -18.69 -6.52
C PHE A 370 -13.98 -19.75 -6.65
N VAL A 371 -13.53 -19.98 -7.89
CA VAL A 371 -12.26 -20.66 -8.14
C VAL A 371 -11.16 -19.61 -8.27
N ILE A 372 -10.04 -19.85 -7.60
CA ILE A 372 -8.83 -19.05 -7.73
C ILE A 372 -7.66 -19.90 -8.26
N GLU A 373 -6.88 -19.31 -9.15
CA GLU A 373 -5.75 -19.95 -9.81
C GLU A 373 -4.58 -18.98 -9.87
N LYS A 374 -3.36 -19.46 -9.65
CA LYS A 374 -2.16 -18.63 -9.78
C LYS A 374 -1.96 -18.22 -11.25
N VAL A 375 -1.61 -16.96 -11.48
CA VAL A 375 -1.29 -16.42 -12.79
C VAL A 375 0.21 -16.20 -12.89
N ASP A 376 0.84 -16.90 -13.83
CA ASP A 376 2.27 -16.75 -14.10
C ASP A 376 2.53 -15.46 -14.88
N ILE A 377 2.87 -14.41 -14.14
CA ILE A 377 3.33 -13.14 -14.72
C ILE A 377 4.83 -13.25 -14.98
N LYS A 378 5.23 -13.12 -16.25
CA LYS A 378 6.64 -13.03 -16.63
C LYS A 378 7.27 -11.80 -15.99
N LYS A 379 8.03 -12.00 -14.91
CA LYS A 379 8.86 -10.97 -14.29
C LYS A 379 10.10 -10.76 -15.18
N LYS A 380 10.53 -9.51 -15.35
CA LYS A 380 11.86 -9.24 -15.93
C LYS A 380 12.91 -9.70 -14.92
N GLU A 381 14.05 -10.23 -15.38
CA GLU A 381 15.14 -10.74 -14.53
C GLU A 381 15.58 -9.77 -13.43
N ILE A 382 15.46 -8.46 -13.67
CA ILE A 382 15.77 -7.41 -12.70
C ILE A 382 14.89 -7.48 -11.43
N TYR A 383 13.69 -8.05 -11.54
CA TYR A 383 12.73 -8.19 -10.45
C TYR A 383 12.82 -9.56 -9.75
N ASP A 384 13.47 -10.56 -10.34
CA ASP A 384 13.62 -11.90 -9.76
C ASP A 384 14.48 -11.91 -8.49
N LYS A 385 15.39 -10.92 -8.38
CA LYS A 385 16.26 -10.73 -7.21
C LYS A 385 15.60 -9.92 -6.09
N ILE A 386 14.36 -9.48 -6.28
CA ILE A 386 13.66 -8.64 -5.31
C ILE A 386 12.82 -9.51 -4.39
N THR A 387 13.29 -9.66 -3.16
CA THR A 387 12.49 -10.22 -2.08
C THR A 387 11.51 -9.15 -1.60
N MET A 388 10.22 -9.31 -1.91
CA MET A 388 9.16 -8.51 -1.26
C MET A 388 9.28 -8.66 0.26
N PRO A 389 8.92 -7.64 1.08
CA PRO A 389 8.91 -7.83 2.53
C PRO A 389 8.17 -9.13 2.83
N GLU A 390 8.86 -10.05 3.50
CA GLU A 390 8.23 -11.26 3.98
C GLU A 390 7.22 -10.81 5.02
N ILE A 391 5.94 -10.69 4.61
CA ILE A 391 4.87 -10.84 5.57
C ILE A 391 5.02 -12.30 5.97
N THR A 392 5.70 -12.53 7.10
CA THR A 392 5.88 -13.85 7.67
C THR A 392 4.51 -14.50 7.74
N MET A 393 4.30 -15.53 6.93
CA MET A 393 3.14 -16.42 7.05
C MET A 393 3.39 -17.22 8.32
N PRO A 394 2.72 -16.93 9.44
CA PRO A 394 3.06 -17.53 10.74
C PRO A 394 2.89 -19.05 10.75
N ASN A 395 2.13 -19.61 9.82
CA ASN A 395 2.00 -21.05 9.67
C ASN A 395 3.35 -21.64 9.18
N ASN A 396 4.00 -22.47 9.99
CA ASN A 396 5.26 -23.15 9.65
C ASN A 396 5.07 -24.57 9.12
N TYR A 397 3.83 -25.04 8.97
CA TYR A 397 3.54 -26.38 8.50
C TYR A 397 3.95 -26.56 7.04
N LYS A 398 4.79 -27.57 6.76
CA LYS A 398 5.42 -27.78 5.43
C LYS A 398 4.65 -28.75 4.55
N ASN A 399 3.83 -29.62 5.13
CA ASN A 399 3.18 -30.72 4.41
C ASN A 399 1.81 -30.30 3.86
N ILE A 400 1.72 -29.13 3.24
CA ILE A 400 0.51 -28.66 2.55
C ILE A 400 0.60 -29.10 1.09
N ASN A 401 -0.42 -29.79 0.61
CA ASN A 401 -0.50 -30.24 -0.77
C ASN A 401 -0.55 -29.03 -1.71
N LYS A 402 0.25 -29.12 -2.78
CA LYS A 402 0.31 -28.12 -3.84
C LYS A 402 -0.80 -28.36 -4.84
N LEU A 403 -1.51 -27.30 -5.21
CA LEU A 403 -2.60 -27.31 -6.17
C LEU A 403 -2.40 -26.19 -7.20
N ASP A 404 -2.95 -26.41 -8.40
CA ASP A 404 -2.99 -25.40 -9.46
C ASP A 404 -4.16 -24.42 -9.25
N ARG A 405 -5.21 -24.89 -8.59
CA ARG A 405 -6.42 -24.13 -8.27
C ARG A 405 -7.07 -24.60 -6.98
N ILE A 406 -7.80 -23.70 -6.34
CA ILE A 406 -8.57 -23.99 -5.13
C ILE A 406 -9.83 -23.14 -5.13
N PHE A 407 -10.84 -23.63 -4.43
CA PHE A 407 -12.14 -22.98 -4.32
C PHE A 407 -12.24 -22.28 -2.97
N ILE A 408 -12.81 -21.09 -2.99
CA ILE A 408 -12.95 -20.20 -1.84
C ILE A 408 -14.36 -19.63 -1.78
N ASN A 409 -14.72 -19.15 -0.60
CA ASN A 409 -15.94 -18.37 -0.38
C ASN A 409 -15.59 -16.98 0.17
N VAL A 410 -16.57 -16.09 0.23
CA VAL A 410 -16.38 -14.72 0.68
C VAL A 410 -16.40 -14.65 2.21
N LEU A 411 -15.38 -14.01 2.78
CA LEU A 411 -15.37 -13.60 4.18
C LEU A 411 -16.11 -12.27 4.34
N ASP A 412 -15.63 -11.25 3.62
CA ASP A 412 -16.19 -9.90 3.57
C ASP A 412 -15.71 -9.18 2.28
N PHE A 413 -16.12 -7.92 2.13
CA PHE A 413 -15.72 -7.07 1.01
C PHE A 413 -14.82 -5.89 1.41
N LYS A 414 -13.99 -6.06 2.45
CA LYS A 414 -13.13 -5.01 3.00
C LYS A 414 -11.80 -4.84 2.25
N ALA A 415 -11.45 -5.75 1.34
CA ALA A 415 -10.17 -5.66 0.64
C ALA A 415 -10.07 -4.38 -0.20
N LYS A 416 -8.87 -3.78 -0.23
CA LYS A 416 -8.60 -2.64 -1.13
C LYS A 416 -8.77 -3.08 -2.58
N LYS A 417 -9.13 -2.14 -3.46
CA LYS A 417 -9.31 -2.37 -4.90
C LYS A 417 -8.10 -3.13 -5.48
N ASN A 418 -8.39 -4.16 -6.29
CA ASN A 418 -7.43 -5.07 -6.93
C ASN A 418 -6.67 -6.03 -6.00
N PHE A 419 -6.96 -6.07 -4.69
CA PHE A 419 -6.33 -7.00 -3.75
C PHE A 419 -7.30 -8.08 -3.27
N LEU A 420 -6.77 -9.25 -2.94
CA LEU A 420 -7.48 -10.35 -2.30
C LEU A 420 -6.68 -10.82 -1.10
N PHE A 421 -7.35 -11.04 0.03
CA PHE A 421 -6.70 -11.55 1.25
C PHE A 421 -7.13 -12.99 1.53
N LEU A 422 -6.15 -13.88 1.65
CA LEU A 422 -6.33 -15.33 1.71
C LEU A 422 -5.80 -15.92 3.03
N PRO A 423 -6.41 -17.00 3.55
CA PRO A 423 -5.82 -17.81 4.60
C PRO A 423 -4.43 -18.33 4.18
N ASN A 424 -3.53 -18.46 5.16
CA ASN A 424 -2.14 -18.82 4.91
C ASN A 424 -1.99 -20.19 4.23
N TYR A 425 -2.85 -21.17 4.59
CA TYR A 425 -2.79 -22.51 3.99
C TYR A 425 -3.20 -22.49 2.51
N ILE A 426 -4.16 -21.63 2.12
CA ILE A 426 -4.59 -21.45 0.73
C ILE A 426 -3.45 -20.87 -0.10
N MET A 427 -2.78 -19.83 0.41
CA MET A 427 -1.62 -19.26 -0.26
C MET A 427 -0.51 -20.29 -0.47
N LYS A 428 -0.23 -21.11 0.55
CA LYS A 428 0.76 -22.19 0.43
C LYS A 428 0.36 -23.27 -0.57
N SER A 429 -0.91 -23.68 -0.59
CA SER A 429 -1.41 -24.69 -1.52
C SER A 429 -1.30 -24.24 -2.97
N LEU A 430 -1.64 -22.98 -3.26
CA LEU A 430 -1.42 -22.35 -4.57
C LEU A 430 0.01 -21.86 -4.83
N GLN A 431 0.94 -22.09 -3.88
CA GLN A 431 2.34 -21.69 -4.00
C GLN A 431 2.49 -20.18 -4.27
N LEU A 432 1.65 -19.37 -3.64
CA LEU A 432 1.61 -17.92 -3.77
C LEU A 432 2.60 -17.26 -2.83
N ASN A 433 3.34 -16.30 -3.35
CA ASN A 433 3.99 -15.28 -2.54
C ASN A 433 3.08 -14.06 -2.41
N CYS A 434 3.37 -13.20 -1.44
CA CYS A 434 2.76 -11.87 -1.40
C CYS A 434 2.98 -11.14 -2.73
N PHE A 435 1.93 -10.50 -3.24
CA PHE A 435 1.92 -9.82 -4.54
C PHE A 435 2.01 -10.73 -5.76
N ASP A 436 1.80 -12.05 -5.63
CA ASP A 436 1.46 -12.86 -6.79
C ASP A 436 0.02 -12.56 -7.23
N VAL A 437 -0.26 -12.74 -8.51
CA VAL A 437 -1.59 -12.47 -9.08
C VAL A 437 -2.35 -13.77 -9.20
N VAL A 438 -3.63 -13.72 -8.86
CA VAL A 438 -4.57 -14.81 -9.03
C VAL A 438 -5.68 -14.42 -9.99
N ARG A 439 -6.15 -15.40 -10.75
CA ARG A 439 -7.38 -15.32 -11.52
C ARG A 439 -8.52 -15.80 -10.64
N LEU A 440 -9.56 -14.98 -10.51
CA LEU A 440 -10.79 -15.23 -9.76
C LEU A 440 -11.94 -15.43 -10.75
N LYS A 441 -12.70 -16.51 -10.62
CA LYS A 441 -13.90 -16.77 -11.43
C LYS A 441 -15.04 -17.30 -10.55
N PHE A 442 -16.23 -16.76 -10.74
CA PHE A 442 -17.43 -17.25 -10.06
C PHE A 442 -17.77 -18.68 -10.51
N VAL A 443 -18.18 -19.51 -9.56
CA VAL A 443 -18.59 -20.89 -9.81
C VAL A 443 -19.80 -21.25 -8.96
N LYS A 444 -20.74 -21.98 -9.56
CA LYS A 444 -21.82 -22.64 -8.81
C LYS A 444 -21.36 -24.05 -8.47
N LEU A 445 -21.42 -24.41 -7.19
CA LEU A 445 -20.99 -25.70 -6.68
C LEU A 445 -22.21 -26.60 -6.40
N GLU A 446 -22.03 -27.89 -6.59
CA GLU A 446 -22.99 -28.90 -6.11
C GLU A 446 -22.75 -29.19 -4.62
N THR A 447 -23.79 -29.64 -3.92
CA THR A 447 -23.70 -30.04 -2.52
C THR A 447 -23.03 -31.40 -2.37
N ALA A 448 -22.12 -31.52 -1.42
CA ALA A 448 -21.47 -32.78 -1.07
C ALA A 448 -22.47 -33.71 -0.34
N THR A 449 -22.36 -35.00 -0.58
CA THR A 449 -23.07 -36.05 0.18
C THR A 449 -22.14 -36.78 1.12
N SER A 450 -20.89 -37.00 0.71
CA SER A 450 -19.86 -37.58 1.57
C SER A 450 -18.47 -37.07 1.22
N VAL A 451 -17.60 -36.99 2.22
CA VAL A 451 -16.21 -36.57 2.10
C VAL A 451 -15.33 -37.53 2.91
N ILE A 452 -14.27 -38.01 2.27
CA ILE A 452 -13.23 -38.82 2.92
C ILE A 452 -12.01 -37.94 3.16
N LEU A 453 -11.61 -37.83 4.43
CA LEU A 453 -10.45 -37.08 4.87
C LEU A 453 -9.32 -38.00 5.34
N GLN A 454 -8.09 -37.59 5.11
CA GLN A 454 -6.91 -38.23 5.67
C GLN A 454 -6.25 -37.30 6.69
N PRO A 455 -6.35 -37.58 8.00
CA PRO A 455 -5.62 -36.82 9.01
C PRO A 455 -4.11 -36.93 8.80
N HIS A 456 -3.36 -35.89 9.12
CA HIS A 456 -1.90 -35.93 9.00
C HIS A 456 -1.20 -36.57 10.19
N ASP A 457 -1.78 -36.47 11.39
CA ASP A 457 -1.20 -36.96 12.65
C ASP A 457 -2.23 -37.82 13.39
N LYS A 458 -1.80 -38.97 13.92
CA LYS A 458 -2.61 -39.88 14.74
C LYS A 458 -3.23 -39.23 15.98
N LYS A 459 -2.67 -38.11 16.47
CA LYS A 459 -3.23 -37.34 17.60
C LYS A 459 -4.69 -36.97 17.39
N PHE A 460 -5.13 -36.79 16.14
CA PHE A 460 -6.54 -36.56 15.85
C PHE A 460 -7.43 -37.68 16.38
N PHE A 461 -7.03 -38.94 16.21
CA PHE A 461 -7.79 -40.10 16.71
C PHE A 461 -7.70 -40.29 18.23
N GLN A 462 -6.89 -39.49 18.92
CA GLN A 462 -6.76 -39.52 20.39
C GLN A 462 -7.69 -38.51 21.08
N LEU A 463 -8.45 -37.72 20.32
CA LEU A 463 -9.48 -36.83 20.85
C LEU A 463 -10.68 -37.65 21.34
N ASP A 464 -11.42 -37.12 22.31
CA ASP A 464 -12.59 -37.80 22.89
C ASP A 464 -13.73 -37.98 21.87
N GLU A 465 -14.00 -36.96 21.04
CA GLU A 465 -15.04 -36.97 20.00
C GLU A 465 -14.54 -36.38 18.65
N PRO A 466 -13.59 -37.03 17.95
CA PRO A 466 -12.86 -36.44 16.82
C PRO A 466 -13.76 -36.05 15.65
N LYS A 467 -14.78 -36.87 15.35
CA LYS A 467 -15.72 -36.62 14.25
C LYS A 467 -16.60 -35.39 14.54
N LYS A 468 -17.13 -35.28 15.75
CA LYS A 468 -17.95 -34.14 16.17
C LYS A 468 -17.13 -32.85 16.19
N ILE A 469 -15.91 -32.88 16.74
CA ILE A 469 -14.99 -31.73 16.72
C ILE A 469 -14.70 -31.29 15.29
N LEU A 470 -14.46 -32.24 14.38
CA LEU A 470 -14.26 -31.92 12.97
C LEU A 470 -15.50 -31.23 12.38
N GLU A 471 -16.68 -31.82 12.53
CA GLU A 471 -17.93 -31.27 11.99
C GLU A 471 -18.22 -29.85 12.53
N GLU A 472 -18.00 -29.63 13.83
CA GLU A 472 -18.11 -28.31 14.47
C GLU A 472 -17.13 -27.29 13.87
N LYS A 473 -15.93 -27.71 13.46
CA LYS A 473 -14.92 -26.84 12.86
C LYS A 473 -15.11 -26.66 11.36
N LEU A 474 -15.62 -27.66 10.66
CA LEU A 474 -15.89 -27.59 9.23
C LEU A 474 -17.04 -26.64 8.88
N ARG A 475 -17.86 -26.22 9.86
CA ARG A 475 -18.85 -25.15 9.65
C ARG A 475 -18.25 -23.86 9.08
N TYR A 476 -16.98 -23.58 9.35
CA TYR A 476 -16.30 -22.38 8.84
C TYR A 476 -15.88 -22.51 7.37
N TYR A 477 -15.88 -23.73 6.84
CA TYR A 477 -15.60 -24.04 5.45
C TYR A 477 -16.89 -24.09 4.64
N SER A 478 -16.95 -23.36 3.54
CA SER A 478 -18.09 -23.40 2.63
C SER A 478 -17.97 -24.51 1.59
N CYS A 479 -16.75 -24.81 1.15
CA CYS A 479 -16.48 -25.88 0.18
C CYS A 479 -15.18 -26.61 0.49
N LEU A 480 -15.03 -27.79 -0.10
CA LEU A 480 -13.79 -28.57 -0.05
C LEU A 480 -13.31 -28.88 -1.46
N THR A 481 -12.00 -28.80 -1.66
CA THR A 481 -11.33 -29.15 -2.92
C THR A 481 -10.59 -30.46 -2.73
N LYS A 482 -10.82 -31.45 -3.60
CA LYS A 482 -10.11 -32.72 -3.61
C LYS A 482 -8.61 -32.49 -3.74
N ASN A 483 -7.82 -33.31 -3.05
CA ASN A 483 -6.36 -33.22 -2.91
C ASN A 483 -5.85 -31.98 -2.16
N SER A 484 -6.72 -31.08 -1.70
CA SER A 484 -6.30 -29.96 -0.84
C SER A 484 -5.96 -30.43 0.56
N THR A 485 -5.10 -29.69 1.24
CA THR A 485 -4.89 -29.81 2.69
C THR A 485 -5.68 -28.71 3.40
N ILE A 486 -6.56 -29.09 4.32
CA ILE A 486 -7.29 -28.18 5.21
C ILE A 486 -6.71 -28.23 6.63
N CYS A 487 -7.04 -27.24 7.45
CA CYS A 487 -6.53 -27.11 8.81
C CYS A 487 -7.63 -26.68 9.78
N ILE A 488 -7.77 -27.38 10.90
CA ILE A 488 -8.65 -26.94 11.99
C ILE A 488 -7.83 -26.69 13.25
N PHE A 489 -8.30 -25.76 14.08
CA PHE A 489 -7.69 -25.44 15.37
C PHE A 489 -8.55 -25.92 16.53
N HIS A 490 -7.97 -26.75 17.39
CA HIS A 490 -8.63 -27.27 18.59
C HIS A 490 -7.60 -27.54 19.69
N ASN A 491 -7.93 -27.18 20.94
CA ASN A 491 -7.06 -27.37 22.12
C ASN A 491 -5.61 -26.90 21.91
N ASN A 492 -5.44 -25.69 21.35
CA ASN A 492 -4.13 -25.10 21.02
C ASN A 492 -3.27 -25.94 20.07
N PHE A 493 -3.90 -26.75 19.22
CA PHE A 493 -3.23 -27.58 18.23
C PHE A 493 -3.89 -27.45 16.86
N ASP A 494 -3.05 -27.35 15.83
CA ASP A 494 -3.46 -27.38 14.43
C ASP A 494 -3.53 -28.82 13.93
N TYR A 495 -4.71 -29.28 13.54
CA TYR A 495 -4.91 -30.57 12.89
C TYR A 495 -5.08 -30.37 11.39
N TYR A 496 -4.23 -31.04 10.61
CA TYR A 496 -4.23 -30.96 9.15
C TYR A 496 -4.83 -32.22 8.54
N PHE A 497 -5.59 -32.05 7.45
CA PHE A 497 -6.25 -33.14 6.74
C PHE A 497 -6.12 -32.95 5.25
N ASP A 498 -5.83 -34.04 4.55
CA ASP A 498 -5.96 -34.09 3.09
C ASP A 498 -7.37 -34.52 2.70
N VAL A 499 -7.96 -33.83 1.74
CA VAL A 499 -9.26 -34.19 1.16
C VAL A 499 -9.05 -35.27 0.11
N VAL A 500 -9.35 -36.53 0.44
CA VAL A 500 -9.05 -37.69 -0.42
C VAL A 500 -10.10 -37.86 -1.51
N LYS A 501 -11.38 -37.77 -1.14
CA LYS A 501 -12.51 -38.03 -2.02
C LYS A 501 -13.72 -37.20 -1.59
N ILE A 502 -14.47 -36.74 -2.57
CA ILE A 502 -15.72 -35.99 -2.39
C ILE A 502 -16.75 -36.61 -3.32
N ASP A 503 -17.91 -36.99 -2.80
CA ASP A 503 -19.06 -37.37 -3.62
C ASP A 503 -20.12 -36.26 -3.52
N SER A 504 -20.73 -35.88 -4.65
CA SER A 504 -21.91 -35.02 -4.71
C SER A 504 -23.17 -35.85 -4.92
N GLU A 505 -24.33 -35.21 -4.92
CA GLU A 505 -25.61 -35.88 -5.25
C GLU A 505 -25.61 -36.51 -6.64
N LYS A 506 -24.93 -35.88 -7.62
CA LYS A 506 -25.00 -36.29 -9.02
C LYS A 506 -23.79 -37.10 -9.46
N LYS A 507 -22.63 -36.90 -8.83
CA LYS A 507 -21.38 -37.48 -9.30
C LYS A 507 -20.51 -37.92 -8.12
N LYS A 508 -19.90 -39.10 -8.27
CA LYS A 508 -18.87 -39.58 -7.34
C LYS A 508 -17.51 -39.04 -7.72
N ASP A 509 -16.66 -38.87 -6.71
CA ASP A 509 -15.27 -38.46 -6.83
C ASP A 509 -15.09 -37.15 -7.61
N VAL A 510 -15.84 -36.13 -7.19
CA VAL A 510 -15.78 -34.77 -7.75
C VAL A 510 -14.56 -34.02 -7.25
N GLU A 511 -14.13 -33.03 -8.03
CA GLU A 511 -13.01 -32.16 -7.67
C GLU A 511 -13.35 -31.21 -6.52
N VAL A 512 -14.58 -30.72 -6.48
CA VAL A 512 -15.04 -29.74 -5.49
C VAL A 512 -16.52 -29.94 -5.24
N ALA A 513 -16.95 -29.70 -4.00
CA ALA A 513 -18.34 -29.56 -3.65
C ALA A 513 -18.52 -28.57 -2.49
N SER A 514 -19.70 -27.97 -2.41
CA SER A 514 -20.15 -27.18 -1.26
C SER A 514 -20.44 -28.12 -0.09
N ILE A 515 -19.96 -27.75 1.09
CA ILE A 515 -20.30 -28.41 2.36
C ILE A 515 -21.08 -27.47 3.30
N GLN A 516 -21.30 -26.22 2.87
CA GLN A 516 -22.06 -25.24 3.62
C GLN A 516 -23.53 -25.64 3.73
N ASP A 517 -24.09 -25.54 4.93
CA ASP A 517 -25.52 -25.75 5.21
C ASP A 517 -26.05 -27.10 4.68
N ALA A 518 -25.20 -28.14 4.71
CA ALA A 518 -25.46 -29.44 4.13
C ALA A 518 -25.14 -30.58 5.11
N ASP A 519 -25.97 -31.63 5.07
CA ASP A 519 -25.76 -32.86 5.83
C ASP A 519 -24.72 -33.76 5.13
N VAL A 520 -23.44 -33.42 5.30
CA VAL A 520 -22.32 -34.13 4.68
C VAL A 520 -21.79 -35.23 5.60
N ILE A 521 -21.68 -36.46 5.08
CA ILE A 521 -21.06 -37.56 5.83
C ILE A 521 -19.54 -37.43 5.74
N PHE A 522 -18.87 -37.21 6.87
CA PHE A 522 -17.40 -37.22 6.96
C PHE A 522 -16.88 -38.57 7.45
N ASP A 523 -15.98 -39.16 6.65
CA ASP A 523 -15.27 -40.40 6.97
C ASP A 523 -13.76 -40.19 6.92
N PHE A 524 -13.01 -41.10 7.57
CA PHE A 524 -11.57 -41.01 7.72
C PHE A 524 -10.85 -42.22 7.19
N VAL A 525 -9.70 -42.00 6.57
CA VAL A 525 -8.68 -43.04 6.37
C VAL A 525 -7.59 -42.92 7.42
N LYS A 526 -6.69 -43.92 7.45
CA LYS A 526 -5.52 -43.91 8.33
C LYS A 526 -4.67 -42.64 8.12
N GLU A 527 -4.07 -42.16 9.21
CA GLU A 527 -3.20 -41.00 9.19
C GLU A 527 -2.09 -41.09 8.14
N LYS A 528 -1.76 -39.94 7.54
CA LYS A 528 -0.72 -39.83 6.50
C LYS A 528 0.69 -40.04 7.06
N TYR A 529 0.94 -39.50 8.24
CA TYR A 529 2.24 -39.57 8.91
C TYR A 529 2.07 -40.28 10.28
N PRO A 530 2.92 -41.27 10.59
CA PRO A 530 2.76 -42.14 11.77
C PRO A 530 3.15 -41.49 13.11
#